data_AF-A0A820R9Y0-F1
#
_entry.id   AF-A0A820R9Y0-F1
#
_cell.length_a   1.000
_cell.length_b   1.000
_cell.length_c   1.000
_cell.angle_alpha   90.00
_cell.angle_beta   90.00
_cell.angle_gamma   90.00
#
_symmetry.space_group_name_H-M   'P 1'
#
loop_
_entity.id
_entity.type
_entity.pdbx_description
1 polymer ?
#
loop_
_entity_poly.entity_id
_entity_poly.type
_entity_poly.pdbx_seq_one_letter_code
_entity_poly.pdbx_strand_id
1 'polypeptide(L)'
;DKNIQGPANGTLKDIHAYAKENTENLNSSHSQQILNNQPKTWQESLYKFYFQANRLYKQIIYYSWRYAELHSYKLFLFIMVLVSLVKVCAFNVSLIILTILGLTLFRLRTIIRLLALIISGIYILTSMCYQLEIVKQEIIEKNIFVKNCSQNNRNITFGLNSNMIPNDTAKWFGFELRSHIDQFVRIYILLTVILTFDAIVRYRQRYRRLTLSVHFNVHLIENRFPILFQPYALKKLLDHTYEYEYDIDSYQQADRSVIDFLKYLMNFLFYRFCLEICHIITVIVISIHLDVIAVFYAIWLGLFLISSRRFIKRIWFIYIFFQIVLFSLQYMSAVGAPPFLCFEYSWTNVNIQGWSQLKRWLYLPHYIDSPEATHLFTDFFQFLFSCQQWHVFGYETNEKYHVYTDAGGSNREIIYDYNIYKNNPT
;
A
#
# COMPACT_ATOMS: atom_id res chain seq x y z
N ASP A 1 51.93 64.60 10.65
CA ASP A 1 53.01 65.39 10.03
C ASP A 1 52.86 65.46 8.52
N LYS A 2 52.91 66.69 8.02
CA LYS A 2 53.13 67.19 6.64
C LYS A 2 52.02 67.06 5.56
N ASN A 3 51.27 68.16 5.48
CA ASN A 3 50.80 68.92 4.29
C ASN A 3 51.15 68.38 2.89
N ILE A 4 50.12 68.30 2.04
CA ILE A 4 50.19 68.79 0.65
C ILE A 4 48.97 69.68 0.40
N GLN A 5 49.24 70.96 0.16
CA GLN A 5 48.31 71.99 -0.28
C GLN A 5 47.81 71.67 -1.70
N GLY A 6 46.52 71.84 -1.96
CA GLY A 6 46.00 71.83 -3.33
C GLY A 6 46.36 73.14 -4.08
N PRO A 7 46.33 73.16 -5.42
CA PRO A 7 45.95 74.35 -6.14
C PRO A 7 44.42 74.43 -6.22
N ALA A 8 43.93 75.58 -5.77
CA ALA A 8 42.56 76.03 -5.91
C ALA A 8 42.19 76.31 -7.38
N ASN A 9 40.88 76.36 -7.61
CA ASN A 9 40.19 76.99 -8.73
C ASN A 9 40.19 76.23 -10.07
N GLY A 10 39.58 75.04 -10.07
CA GLY A 10 38.83 74.54 -11.22
C GLY A 10 37.35 74.51 -10.83
N THR A 11 36.48 75.09 -11.65
CA THR A 11 35.04 75.10 -11.36
C THR A 11 34.51 73.66 -11.31
N LEU A 12 33.53 73.39 -10.43
CA LEU A 12 32.88 72.09 -10.25
C LEU A 12 32.41 71.43 -11.58
N LYS A 13 32.22 72.25 -12.63
CA LYS A 13 31.91 71.82 -14.00
C LYS A 13 33.05 71.05 -14.69
N ASP A 14 34.31 71.38 -14.41
CA ASP A 14 35.47 70.77 -15.08
C ASP A 14 35.77 69.36 -14.52
N ILE A 15 35.53 69.17 -13.22
CA ILE A 15 35.59 67.87 -12.55
C ILE A 15 34.44 66.98 -13.03
N HIS A 16 33.25 67.55 -13.24
CA HIS A 16 32.10 66.82 -13.79
C HIS A 16 32.29 66.44 -15.26
N ALA A 17 32.94 67.27 -16.08
CA ALA A 17 33.23 66.96 -17.47
C ALA A 17 34.24 65.80 -17.60
N TYR A 18 35.33 65.83 -16.81
CA TYR A 18 36.34 64.78 -16.79
C TYR A 18 35.82 63.44 -16.23
N ALA A 19 34.90 63.49 -15.26
CA ALA A 19 34.24 62.30 -14.74
C ALA A 19 33.25 61.69 -15.75
N LYS A 20 32.54 62.52 -16.51
CA LYS A 20 31.53 62.09 -17.50
C LYS A 20 32.16 61.44 -18.75
N GLU A 21 33.26 62.00 -19.24
CA GLU A 21 33.98 61.46 -20.41
C GLU A 21 34.62 60.08 -20.10
N ASN A 22 35.12 59.90 -18.87
CA ASN A 22 35.62 58.60 -18.41
C ASN A 22 34.49 57.58 -18.16
N THR A 23 33.28 57.99 -17.74
CA THR A 23 32.15 57.06 -17.59
C THR A 23 31.57 56.63 -18.94
N GLU A 24 31.57 57.49 -19.95
CA GLU A 24 31.12 57.15 -21.30
C GLU A 24 32.10 56.19 -22.02
N ASN A 25 33.42 56.34 -21.81
CA ASN A 25 34.43 55.43 -22.37
C ASN A 25 34.53 54.07 -21.65
N LEU A 26 34.27 54.02 -20.33
CA LEU A 26 34.11 52.75 -19.60
C LEU A 26 32.81 52.03 -19.99
N ASN A 27 31.72 52.77 -20.21
CA ASN A 27 30.47 52.18 -20.64
C ASN A 27 30.53 51.69 -22.09
N SER A 28 31.23 52.35 -23.01
CA SER A 28 31.33 51.88 -24.41
C SER A 28 32.15 50.59 -24.54
N SER A 29 33.27 50.47 -23.80
CA SER A 29 34.11 49.28 -23.76
C SER A 29 33.44 48.10 -23.03
N HIS A 30 32.72 48.35 -21.94
CA HIS A 30 31.97 47.31 -21.22
C HIS A 30 30.69 46.88 -21.98
N SER A 31 30.02 47.81 -22.67
CA SER A 31 28.85 47.49 -23.53
C SER A 31 29.25 46.62 -24.72
N GLN A 32 30.41 46.86 -25.33
CA GLN A 32 30.92 46.03 -26.44
C GLN A 32 31.38 44.64 -25.96
N GLN A 33 31.89 44.50 -24.73
CA GLN A 33 32.19 43.18 -24.13
C GLN A 33 30.93 42.38 -23.78
N ILE A 34 29.84 43.04 -23.37
CA ILE A 34 28.56 42.38 -23.09
C ILE A 34 27.83 41.96 -24.38
N LEU A 35 27.96 42.73 -25.48
CA LEU A 35 27.38 42.37 -26.77
C LEU A 35 28.09 41.16 -27.43
N ASN A 36 29.37 40.95 -27.14
CA ASN A 36 30.15 39.82 -27.67
C ASN A 36 29.96 38.50 -26.91
N ASN A 37 29.26 38.52 -25.77
CA ASN A 37 28.94 37.35 -24.94
C ASN A 37 27.43 37.02 -24.95
N GLN A 38 26.75 37.29 -26.05
CA GLN A 38 25.42 36.71 -26.27
C GLN A 38 25.58 35.18 -26.36
N PRO A 39 25.00 34.38 -25.44
CA PRO A 39 25.04 32.93 -25.57
C PRO A 39 24.44 32.57 -26.93
N LYS A 40 25.09 31.66 -27.66
CA LYS A 40 24.58 31.19 -28.96
C LYS A 40 23.12 30.77 -28.72
N THR A 41 22.20 31.14 -29.60
CA THR A 41 20.74 30.85 -29.49
C THR A 41 20.42 29.40 -29.08
N TRP A 42 21.28 28.44 -29.46
CA TRP A 42 21.22 27.04 -29.04
C TRP A 42 21.51 26.80 -27.55
N GLN A 43 22.42 27.54 -26.92
CA GLN A 43 22.72 27.46 -25.48
C GLN A 43 21.55 27.94 -24.63
N GLU A 44 20.85 29.00 -25.04
CA GLU A 44 19.62 29.44 -24.36
C GLU A 44 18.49 28.43 -24.52
N SER A 45 18.37 27.82 -25.70
CA SER A 45 17.41 26.74 -25.96
C SER A 45 17.70 25.51 -25.09
N LEU A 46 18.97 25.12 -24.98
CA LEU A 46 19.42 24.04 -24.08
C LEU A 46 19.19 24.37 -22.61
N TYR A 47 19.42 25.61 -22.18
CA TYR A 47 19.17 26.02 -20.80
C TYR A 47 17.67 26.03 -20.46
N LYS A 48 16.83 26.53 -21.39
CA LYS A 48 15.37 26.47 -21.27
C LYS A 48 14.87 25.02 -21.22
N PHE A 49 15.38 24.15 -22.09
CA PHE A 49 15.08 22.72 -22.10
C PHE A 49 15.51 22.04 -20.79
N TYR A 50 16.73 22.28 -20.32
CA TYR A 50 17.23 21.76 -19.05
C TYR A 50 16.36 22.21 -17.87
N PHE A 51 15.99 23.49 -17.82
CA PHE A 51 15.12 24.02 -16.77
C PHE A 51 13.73 23.37 -16.80
N GLN A 52 13.14 23.20 -17.99
CA GLN A 52 11.84 22.55 -18.16
C GLN A 52 11.89 21.06 -17.82
N ALA A 53 12.92 20.34 -18.27
CA ALA A 53 13.15 18.94 -17.94
C ALA A 53 13.38 18.75 -16.44
N ASN A 54 14.16 19.61 -15.79
CA ASN A 54 14.38 19.59 -14.35
C ASN A 54 13.10 19.90 -13.57
N ARG A 55 12.24 20.79 -14.07
CA ARG A 55 10.91 21.05 -13.50
C ARG A 55 10.02 19.80 -13.56
N LEU A 56 9.94 19.14 -14.71
CA LEU A 56 9.19 17.90 -14.89
C LEU A 56 9.74 16.77 -14.01
N TYR A 57 11.06 16.60 -13.98
CA TYR A 57 11.74 15.61 -13.13
C TYR A 57 11.40 15.81 -11.64
N LYS A 58 11.47 17.06 -11.15
CA LYS A 58 11.09 17.38 -9.76
C LYS A 58 9.62 17.05 -9.47
N GLN A 59 8.71 17.32 -10.41
CA GLN A 59 7.29 17.00 -10.27
C GLN A 59 7.05 15.48 -10.25
N ILE A 60 7.64 14.74 -11.20
CA ILE A 60 7.51 13.27 -11.27
C ILE A 60 8.03 12.64 -9.98
N ILE A 61 9.21 13.04 -9.50
CA ILE A 61 9.76 12.54 -8.24
C ILE A 61 8.82 12.84 -7.08
N TYR A 62 8.28 14.06 -7.00
CA TYR A 62 7.36 14.41 -5.94
C TYR A 62 6.14 13.50 -5.90
N TYR A 63 5.47 13.34 -7.05
CA TYR A 63 4.28 12.49 -7.14
C TYR A 63 4.61 11.02 -6.90
N SER A 64 5.75 10.51 -7.37
CA SER A 64 6.20 9.14 -7.10
C SER A 64 6.40 8.89 -5.60
N TRP A 65 7.05 9.80 -4.88
CA TRP A 65 7.21 9.67 -3.43
C TRP A 65 5.88 9.78 -2.68
N ARG A 66 4.97 10.63 -3.16
CA ARG A 66 3.64 10.76 -2.57
C ARG A 66 2.79 9.51 -2.81
N TYR A 67 2.83 8.96 -4.01
CA TYR A 67 2.20 7.68 -4.35
C TYR A 67 2.76 6.55 -3.47
N ALA A 68 4.09 6.46 -3.38
CA ALA A 68 4.74 5.47 -2.52
C ALA A 68 4.29 5.61 -1.06
N GLU A 69 4.18 6.83 -0.52
CA GLU A 69 3.69 7.05 0.85
C GLU A 69 2.27 6.52 1.08
N LEU A 70 1.39 6.68 0.10
CA LEU A 70 -0.01 6.27 0.21
C LEU A 70 -0.19 4.75 0.04
N HIS A 71 0.63 4.12 -0.81
CA HIS A 71 0.44 2.73 -1.21
C HIS A 71 1.46 1.74 -0.63
N SER A 72 2.58 2.19 -0.08
CA SER A 72 3.65 1.31 0.43
C SER A 72 3.15 0.33 1.49
N TYR A 73 2.27 0.78 2.39
CA TYR A 73 1.72 -0.10 3.42
C TYR A 73 0.79 -1.19 2.84
N LYS A 74 -0.04 -0.84 1.85
CA LYS A 74 -0.93 -1.81 1.17
C LYS A 74 -0.11 -2.83 0.40
N LEU A 75 0.96 -2.38 -0.29
CA LEU A 75 1.92 -3.24 -0.96
C LEU A 75 2.62 -4.18 0.03
N PHE A 76 3.04 -3.69 1.19
CA PHE A 76 3.62 -4.52 2.24
C PHE A 76 2.68 -5.64 2.71
N LEU A 77 1.41 -5.31 3.00
CA LEU A 77 0.40 -6.30 3.38
C LEU A 77 0.17 -7.35 2.27
N PHE A 78 0.10 -6.90 1.02
CA PHE A 78 -0.04 -7.77 -0.14
C PHE A 78 1.11 -8.78 -0.25
N ILE A 79 2.35 -8.33 -0.04
CA ILE A 79 3.52 -9.20 -0.12
C ILE A 79 3.55 -10.21 1.03
N MET A 80 3.11 -9.85 2.24
CA MET A 80 2.98 -10.83 3.33
C MET A 80 2.02 -11.96 2.99
N VAL A 81 0.88 -11.66 2.35
CA VAL A 81 -0.04 -12.70 1.86
C VAL A 81 0.63 -13.50 0.77
N LEU A 82 1.26 -12.86 -0.22
CA LEU A 82 1.95 -13.55 -1.30
C LEU A 82 3.00 -14.55 -0.77
N VAL A 83 3.81 -14.14 0.22
CA VAL A 83 4.76 -15.02 0.91
C VAL A 83 4.06 -16.24 1.51
N SER A 84 2.92 -16.01 2.17
CA SER A 84 2.13 -17.03 2.85
C SER A 84 1.42 -18.00 1.90
N LEU A 85 1.12 -17.56 0.67
CA LEU A 85 0.47 -18.37 -0.37
C LEU A 85 1.46 -19.16 -1.21
N VAL A 86 2.67 -18.62 -1.47
CA VAL A 86 3.70 -19.37 -2.20
C VAL A 86 4.22 -20.55 -1.37
N LYS A 87 4.35 -20.38 -0.05
CA LYS A 87 4.61 -21.47 0.88
C LYS A 87 3.53 -21.51 1.95
N VAL A 88 2.56 -22.39 1.75
CA VAL A 88 1.56 -22.71 2.77
C VAL A 88 2.22 -23.52 3.87
N CYS A 89 2.30 -22.97 5.08
CA CYS A 89 2.86 -23.64 6.25
C CYS A 89 2.35 -23.02 7.55
N ALA A 90 2.51 -23.73 8.66
CA ALA A 90 2.06 -23.24 9.96
C ALA A 90 2.79 -21.96 10.40
N PHE A 91 4.07 -21.78 10.04
CA PHE A 91 4.80 -20.57 10.37
C PHE A 91 4.15 -19.31 9.76
N ASN A 92 3.66 -19.42 8.52
CA ASN A 92 3.04 -18.31 7.79
C ASN A 92 1.63 -17.95 8.24
N VAL A 93 1.00 -18.77 9.10
CA VAL A 93 -0.22 -18.38 9.81
C VAL A 93 0.00 -17.08 10.59
N SER A 94 1.19 -16.88 11.15
CA SER A 94 1.54 -15.64 11.85
C SER A 94 1.50 -14.40 10.94
N LEU A 95 2.00 -14.50 9.69
CA LEU A 95 1.97 -13.42 8.70
C LEU A 95 0.55 -13.12 8.22
N ILE A 96 -0.29 -14.15 8.09
CA ILE A 96 -1.72 -13.99 7.76
C ILE A 96 -2.45 -13.25 8.89
N ILE A 97 -2.24 -13.63 10.16
CA ILE A 97 -2.81 -12.91 11.31
C ILE A 97 -2.35 -11.45 11.33
N LEU A 98 -1.05 -11.19 11.13
CA LEU A 98 -0.53 -9.82 11.04
C LEU A 98 -1.14 -9.03 9.88
N THR A 99 -1.46 -9.69 8.76
CA THR A 99 -2.14 -9.05 7.63
C THR A 99 -3.56 -8.65 7.99
N ILE A 100 -4.33 -9.55 8.61
CA ILE A 100 -5.70 -9.28 9.08
C ILE A 100 -5.71 -8.09 10.05
N LEU A 101 -4.81 -8.11 11.04
CA LEU A 101 -4.64 -7.00 11.98
C LEU A 101 -4.20 -5.72 11.28
N GLY A 102 -3.36 -5.82 10.24
CA GLY A 102 -2.87 -4.67 9.47
C GLY A 102 -3.93 -3.98 8.63
N LEU A 103 -4.86 -4.76 8.07
CA LEU A 103 -5.99 -4.26 7.31
C LEU A 103 -7.03 -3.58 8.22
N THR A 104 -7.27 -4.14 9.40
CA THR A 104 -8.35 -3.71 10.31
C THR A 104 -7.92 -2.64 11.32
N LEU A 105 -6.70 -2.74 11.87
CA LEU A 105 -6.20 -1.89 12.96
C LEU A 105 -5.13 -0.91 12.49
N PHE A 106 -5.57 0.22 11.92
CA PHE A 106 -4.67 1.25 11.37
C PHE A 106 -3.74 1.91 12.40
N ARG A 107 -4.07 1.88 13.70
CA ARG A 107 -3.21 2.43 14.76
C ARG A 107 -1.99 1.56 15.04
N LEU A 108 -2.08 0.26 14.77
CA LEU A 108 -1.01 -0.71 15.07
C LEU A 108 -0.03 -0.89 13.91
N ARG A 109 -0.16 -0.14 12.82
CA ARG A 109 0.67 -0.29 11.61
C ARG A 109 2.17 -0.29 11.88
N THR A 110 2.65 0.52 12.84
CA THR A 110 4.07 0.56 13.21
C THR A 110 4.50 -0.74 13.90
N ILE A 111 3.69 -1.24 14.84
CA ILE A 111 3.96 -2.48 15.59
C ILE A 111 3.92 -3.68 14.63
N ILE A 112 2.95 -3.71 13.72
CA ILE A 112 2.80 -4.80 12.74
C ILE A 112 4.02 -4.93 11.84
N ARG A 113 4.57 -3.81 11.36
CA ARG A 113 5.80 -3.81 10.56
C ARG A 113 7.00 -4.36 11.35
N LEU A 114 7.12 -3.98 12.62
CA LEU A 114 8.18 -4.45 13.49
C LEU A 114 8.06 -5.96 13.73
N LEU A 115 6.86 -6.45 14.05
CA LEU A 115 6.60 -7.88 14.25
C LEU A 115 6.87 -8.68 12.98
N ALA A 116 6.42 -8.20 11.82
CA ALA A 116 6.68 -8.87 10.54
C ALA A 116 8.18 -8.98 10.23
N LEU A 117 8.97 -7.94 10.53
CA LEU A 117 10.42 -7.94 10.37
C LEU A 117 11.11 -8.95 11.31
N ILE A 118 10.66 -9.02 12.56
CA ILE A 118 11.21 -9.98 13.54
C ILE A 118 10.87 -11.41 13.10
N ILE A 119 9.62 -11.66 12.71
CA ILE A 119 9.16 -12.98 12.25
C ILE A 119 9.91 -13.40 10.99
N SER A 120 10.07 -12.51 10.00
CA SER A 120 10.84 -12.83 8.79
C SER A 120 12.31 -13.09 9.12
N GLY A 121 12.92 -12.33 10.02
CA GLY A 121 14.28 -12.54 10.49
C GLY A 121 14.47 -13.91 11.16
N ILE A 122 13.57 -14.27 12.09
CA ILE A 122 13.58 -15.59 12.75
C ILE A 122 13.44 -16.70 11.71
N TYR A 123 12.50 -16.58 10.76
CA TYR A 123 12.31 -17.59 9.72
C TYR A 123 13.57 -17.81 8.89
N ILE A 124 14.20 -16.73 8.43
CA ILE A 124 15.41 -16.79 7.61
C ILE A 124 16.54 -17.46 8.39
N LEU A 125 16.77 -17.03 9.64
CA LEU A 125 17.82 -17.60 10.50
C LEU A 125 17.59 -19.08 10.78
N THR A 126 16.38 -19.47 11.22
CA THR A 126 16.06 -20.88 11.48
C THR A 126 16.16 -21.71 10.21
N SER A 127 15.71 -21.19 9.07
CA SER A 127 15.80 -21.88 7.78
C SER A 127 17.25 -22.09 7.34
N MET A 128 18.16 -21.15 7.62
CA MET A 128 19.59 -21.31 7.35
C MET A 128 20.24 -22.31 8.31
N CYS A 129 19.93 -22.24 9.61
CA CYS A 129 20.42 -23.19 10.60
C CYS A 129 19.98 -24.63 10.31
N TYR A 130 18.74 -24.83 9.84
CA TYR A 130 18.21 -26.14 9.48
C TYR A 130 18.99 -26.82 8.35
N GLN A 131 19.80 -26.07 7.60
CA GLN A 131 20.56 -26.59 6.45
C GLN A 131 21.99 -27.00 6.81
N LEU A 132 22.42 -26.76 8.06
CA LEU A 132 23.71 -27.20 8.56
C LEU A 132 23.84 -28.71 8.46
N GLU A 133 25.02 -29.19 8.05
CA GLU A 133 25.28 -30.61 7.82
C GLU A 133 25.07 -31.45 9.09
N ILE A 134 25.46 -30.91 10.25
CA ILE A 134 25.24 -31.53 11.57
C ILE A 134 23.75 -31.79 11.80
N VAL A 135 22.90 -30.80 11.48
CA VAL A 135 21.44 -30.90 11.65
C VAL A 135 20.86 -31.90 10.65
N LYS A 136 21.33 -31.89 9.40
CA LYS A 136 20.91 -32.86 8.38
C LYS A 136 21.19 -34.30 8.80
N GLN A 137 22.40 -34.57 9.31
CA GLN A 137 22.80 -35.89 9.79
C GLN A 137 21.88 -36.35 10.93
N GLU A 138 21.66 -35.52 11.95
CA GLU A 138 20.78 -35.89 13.06
C GLU A 138 19.33 -36.15 12.62
N ILE A 139 18.78 -35.37 11.68
CA ILE A 139 17.42 -35.56 11.17
C ILE A 139 17.28 -36.90 10.44
N ILE A 140 18.24 -37.20 9.56
CA ILE A 140 18.23 -38.42 8.74
C ILE A 140 18.45 -39.66 9.61
N GLU A 141 19.38 -39.59 10.57
CA GLU A 141 19.73 -40.75 11.42
C GLU A 141 18.70 -41.04 12.50
N LYS A 142 18.15 -39.99 13.14
CA LYS A 142 17.29 -40.15 14.32
C LYS A 142 15.78 -40.03 14.00
N ASN A 143 15.40 -39.72 12.75
CA ASN A 143 14.00 -39.55 12.32
C ASN A 143 13.17 -38.66 13.28
N ILE A 144 13.79 -37.63 13.87
CA ILE A 144 13.25 -36.85 15.01
C ILE A 144 11.87 -36.22 14.71
N PHE A 145 11.67 -35.80 13.46
CA PHE A 145 10.45 -35.11 13.03
C PHE A 145 9.37 -36.02 12.45
N VAL A 146 9.68 -37.31 12.29
CA VAL A 146 8.78 -38.34 11.77
C VAL A 146 8.09 -39.01 12.95
N LYS A 147 6.80 -38.75 13.13
CA LYS A 147 6.01 -39.48 14.12
C LYS A 147 5.44 -40.75 13.50
N ASN A 148 5.76 -41.91 14.08
CA ASN A 148 5.12 -43.16 13.72
C ASN A 148 3.69 -43.18 14.25
N CYS A 149 2.74 -42.80 13.40
CA CYS A 149 1.31 -42.99 13.63
C CYS A 149 0.93 -44.46 13.38
N SER A 150 1.56 -45.39 14.12
CA SER A 150 1.16 -46.79 14.14
C SER A 150 0.02 -46.96 15.14
N GLN A 151 -1.11 -47.51 14.68
CA GLN A 151 -2.23 -47.80 15.55
C GLN A 151 -1.90 -48.97 16.48
N ASN A 152 -1.97 -48.72 17.79
CA ASN A 152 -2.30 -49.79 18.73
C ASN A 152 -3.78 -50.17 18.53
N ASN A 153 -4.01 -51.36 17.96
CA ASN A 153 -5.21 -52.19 18.09
C ASN A 153 -6.56 -51.47 18.26
N ARG A 154 -7.00 -50.71 17.25
CA ARG A 154 -8.42 -50.46 17.03
C ARG A 154 -8.73 -50.75 15.58
N ASN A 155 -9.57 -51.77 15.35
CA ASN A 155 -10.17 -52.16 14.08
C ASN A 155 -11.03 -51.02 13.52
N ILE A 156 -10.38 -49.95 13.11
CA ILE A 156 -10.94 -48.92 12.27
C ILE A 156 -10.24 -49.17 10.95
N THR A 157 -11.01 -49.50 9.93
CA THR A 157 -10.54 -49.59 8.55
C THR A 157 -10.15 -48.19 8.09
N PHE A 158 -8.92 -47.80 8.41
CA PHE A 158 -8.28 -46.60 7.88
C PHE A 158 -8.06 -46.83 6.39
N GLY A 159 -8.81 -46.11 5.55
CA GLY A 159 -8.77 -46.22 4.08
C GLY A 159 -7.56 -45.55 3.44
N LEU A 160 -6.65 -45.02 4.24
CA LEU A 160 -5.34 -44.53 3.83
C LEU A 160 -4.28 -45.41 4.50
N ASN A 161 -3.39 -46.01 3.71
CA ASN A 161 -2.18 -46.63 4.24
C ASN A 161 -1.50 -45.61 5.16
N SER A 162 -1.11 -46.02 6.38
CA SER A 162 -0.41 -45.17 7.37
C SER A 162 0.84 -44.45 6.84
N ASN A 163 1.32 -44.87 5.67
CA ASN A 163 2.44 -44.29 4.93
C ASN A 163 2.04 -43.06 4.08
N MET A 164 0.75 -42.72 3.97
CA MET A 164 0.24 -41.59 3.19
C MET A 164 -0.05 -40.33 4.02
N ILE A 165 -0.02 -40.41 5.35
CA ILE A 165 -0.05 -39.23 6.21
C ILE A 165 1.36 -38.59 6.16
N PRO A 166 1.49 -37.29 5.88
CA PRO A 166 2.78 -36.61 5.93
C PRO A 166 3.28 -36.63 7.39
N ASN A 167 4.10 -37.60 7.77
CA ASN A 167 4.54 -37.75 9.16
C ASN A 167 5.58 -36.71 9.59
N ASP A 168 6.05 -35.88 8.65
CA ASP A 168 7.10 -34.89 8.86
C ASP A 168 6.55 -33.59 9.44
N THR A 169 6.77 -33.40 10.74
CA THR A 169 6.37 -32.20 11.48
C THR A 169 7.15 -30.96 11.03
N ALA A 170 8.40 -31.11 10.60
CA ALA A 170 9.21 -29.99 10.14
C ALA A 170 8.66 -29.42 8.83
N LYS A 171 8.26 -30.30 7.90
CA LYS A 171 7.62 -29.91 6.64
C LYS A 171 6.30 -29.15 6.86
N TRP A 172 5.46 -29.59 7.80
CA TRP A 172 4.22 -28.88 8.16
C TRP A 172 4.50 -27.48 8.73
N PHE A 173 5.54 -27.35 9.56
CA PHE A 173 5.96 -26.06 10.08
C PHE A 173 6.53 -25.14 8.98
N GLY A 174 7.09 -25.73 7.92
CA GLY A 174 7.57 -25.03 6.73
C GLY A 174 9.06 -25.23 6.43
N PHE A 175 9.75 -26.08 7.20
CA PHE A 175 11.17 -26.38 6.99
C PHE A 175 11.34 -27.61 6.12
N GLU A 176 12.11 -27.47 5.03
CA GLU A 176 12.44 -28.57 4.12
C GLU A 176 13.94 -28.57 3.84
N LEU A 177 14.55 -29.76 3.90
CA LEU A 177 15.92 -29.96 3.45
C LEU A 177 15.96 -29.93 1.92
N ARG A 178 16.71 -29.01 1.34
CA ARG A 178 16.88 -28.91 -0.13
C ARG A 178 18.30 -28.51 -0.49
N SER A 179 18.70 -28.83 -1.71
CA SER A 179 19.98 -28.41 -2.29
C SER A 179 20.02 -26.90 -2.57
N HIS A 180 18.87 -26.30 -2.93
CA HIS A 180 18.72 -24.89 -3.31
C HIS A 180 17.79 -24.16 -2.33
N ILE A 181 18.38 -23.53 -1.31
CA ILE A 181 17.67 -22.82 -0.23
C ILE A 181 17.17 -21.44 -0.71
N ASP A 182 17.84 -20.90 -1.72
CA ASP A 182 17.60 -19.59 -2.31
C ASP A 182 16.14 -19.42 -2.72
N GLN A 183 15.49 -20.45 -3.27
CA GLN A 183 14.11 -20.34 -3.75
C GLN A 183 13.10 -19.91 -2.68
N PHE A 184 13.21 -20.45 -1.45
CA PHE A 184 12.27 -20.15 -0.37
C PHE A 184 12.66 -18.88 0.40
N VAL A 185 13.94 -18.70 0.66
CA VAL A 185 14.41 -17.53 1.40
C VAL A 185 14.33 -16.24 0.58
N ARG A 186 14.42 -16.33 -0.76
CA ARG A 186 14.29 -15.17 -1.66
C ARG A 186 13.00 -14.39 -1.46
N ILE A 187 11.89 -15.06 -1.17
CA ILE A 187 10.59 -14.41 -0.98
C ILE A 187 10.54 -13.63 0.35
N TYR A 188 11.15 -14.14 1.42
CA TYR A 188 11.29 -13.39 2.69
C TYR A 188 12.33 -12.28 2.61
N ILE A 189 13.39 -12.45 1.80
CA ILE A 189 14.32 -11.36 1.49
C ILE A 189 13.57 -10.24 0.74
N LEU A 190 12.75 -10.58 -0.25
CA LEU A 190 11.92 -9.61 -0.96
C LEU A 190 10.97 -8.87 -0.01
N LEU A 191 10.31 -9.58 0.92
CA LEU A 191 9.50 -8.97 1.97
C LEU A 191 10.31 -7.97 2.81
N THR A 192 11.54 -8.34 3.19
CA THR A 192 12.44 -7.49 3.98
C THR A 192 12.87 -6.24 3.19
N VAL A 193 13.17 -6.37 1.90
CA VAL A 193 13.50 -5.25 1.00
C VAL A 193 12.32 -4.29 0.85
N ILE A 194 11.09 -4.80 0.76
CA ILE A 194 9.89 -3.96 0.66
C ILE A 194 9.61 -3.24 1.98
N LEU A 195 9.84 -3.90 3.11
CA LEU A 195 9.77 -3.28 4.44
C LEU A 195 10.80 -2.15 4.63
N THR A 196 12.04 -2.34 4.17
CA THR A 196 13.06 -1.28 4.23
C THR A 196 12.71 -0.13 3.30
N PHE A 197 12.22 -0.40 2.09
CA PHE A 197 11.70 0.63 1.19
C PHE A 197 10.55 1.43 1.82
N ASP A 198 9.57 0.76 2.43
CA ASP A 198 8.46 1.39 3.16
C ASP A 198 8.97 2.27 4.34
N ALA A 199 10.03 1.85 5.03
CA ALA A 199 10.70 2.67 6.05
C ALA A 199 11.41 3.90 5.46
N ILE A 200 12.10 3.76 4.32
CA ILE A 200 12.77 4.86 3.60
C ILE A 200 11.74 5.90 3.15
N VAL A 201 10.61 5.46 2.56
CA VAL A 201 9.53 6.34 2.13
C VAL A 201 9.02 7.16 3.33
N ARG A 202 8.69 6.51 4.46
CA ARG A 202 8.24 7.22 5.67
C ARG A 202 9.27 8.20 6.20
N TYR A 203 10.53 7.78 6.28
CA TYR A 203 11.63 8.62 6.77
C TYR A 203 11.78 9.86 5.90
N ARG A 204 11.85 9.69 4.57
CA ARG A 204 11.95 10.80 3.61
C ARG A 204 10.77 11.75 3.72
N GLN A 205 9.55 11.24 3.82
CA GLN A 205 8.35 12.08 3.93
C GLN A 205 8.30 12.85 5.24
N ARG A 206 8.67 12.21 6.36
CA ARG A 206 8.81 12.88 7.65
C ARG A 206 9.87 13.98 7.60
N TYR A 207 11.03 13.69 7.03
CA TYR A 207 12.10 14.68 6.86
C TYR A 207 11.63 15.88 6.04
N ARG A 208 11.00 15.63 4.88
CA ARG A 208 10.45 16.71 4.02
C ARG A 208 9.47 17.59 4.77
N ARG A 209 8.54 17.00 5.54
CA ARG A 209 7.57 17.77 6.34
C ARG A 209 8.24 18.61 7.40
N LEU A 210 9.26 18.09 8.08
CA LEU A 210 10.01 18.85 9.09
C LEU A 210 10.75 20.03 8.46
N THR A 211 11.42 19.83 7.33
CA THR A 211 12.09 20.92 6.62
C THR A 211 11.11 22.01 6.19
N LEU A 212 9.95 21.63 5.65
CA LEU A 212 8.90 22.57 5.28
C LEU A 212 8.31 23.26 6.51
N SER A 213 8.12 22.52 7.61
CA SER A 213 7.59 23.07 8.87
C SER A 213 8.51 24.14 9.45
N VAL A 214 9.83 23.94 9.39
CA VAL A 214 10.82 24.92 9.84
C VAL A 214 10.87 26.12 8.90
N HIS A 215 10.87 25.90 7.59
CA HIS A 215 10.96 26.99 6.61
C HIS A 215 9.74 27.92 6.63
N PHE A 216 8.55 27.35 6.84
CA PHE A 216 7.29 28.08 6.87
C PHE A 216 6.73 28.30 8.28
N ASN A 217 7.43 27.90 9.34
CA ASN A 217 6.97 28.02 10.72
C ASN A 217 5.53 27.46 10.97
N VAL A 218 5.19 26.35 10.31
CA VAL A 218 3.87 25.69 10.36
C VAL A 218 4.05 24.22 10.77
N HIS A 219 3.27 23.74 11.74
CA HIS A 219 3.30 22.33 12.16
C HIS A 219 2.59 21.39 11.17
N LEU A 220 3.33 20.81 10.22
CA LEU A 220 2.83 19.80 9.27
C LEU A 220 3.03 18.38 9.82
N ILE A 221 2.32 18.02 10.89
CA ILE A 221 2.65 16.82 11.67
C ILE A 221 2.13 15.51 11.05
N GLU A 222 1.03 15.53 10.29
CA GLU A 222 0.56 14.29 9.65
C GLU A 222 -0.42 14.57 8.50
N ASN A 223 -0.18 14.02 7.31
CA ASN A 223 -1.18 14.01 6.25
C ASN A 223 -2.28 13.01 6.65
N ARG A 224 -3.35 13.51 7.27
CA ARG A 224 -4.55 12.71 7.57
C ARG A 224 -5.42 12.43 6.33
N PHE A 225 -5.03 12.97 5.17
CA PHE A 225 -5.80 12.89 3.94
C PHE A 225 -5.02 12.10 2.86
N PRO A 226 -5.63 11.06 2.25
CA PRO A 226 -5.01 10.27 1.20
C PRO A 226 -5.10 10.96 -0.17
N ILE A 227 -4.60 12.19 -0.28
CA ILE A 227 -4.65 12.98 -1.52
C ILE A 227 -3.30 12.87 -2.24
N LEU A 228 -3.32 12.48 -3.52
CA LEU A 228 -2.11 12.30 -4.35
C LEU A 228 -1.59 13.65 -4.84
N PHE A 229 -2.47 14.47 -5.40
CA PHE A 229 -2.16 15.85 -5.80
C PHE A 229 -2.46 16.78 -4.62
N GLN A 230 -1.51 16.86 -3.68
CA GLN A 230 -1.64 17.78 -2.55
C GLN A 230 -1.50 19.22 -3.07
N PRO A 231 -2.37 20.17 -2.66
CA PRO A 231 -2.19 21.57 -3.04
C PRO A 231 -0.85 22.04 -2.47
N TYR A 232 0.01 22.56 -3.34
CA TYR A 232 1.36 23.02 -2.98
C TYR A 232 1.39 24.51 -2.56
N ALA A 233 0.25 25.18 -2.49
CA ALA A 233 0.20 26.62 -2.26
C ALA A 233 -0.15 26.95 -0.81
N LEU A 234 0.88 27.16 0.01
CA LEU A 234 0.79 28.02 1.17
C LEU A 234 0.95 29.45 0.65
N LYS A 235 -0.15 30.18 0.43
CA LYS A 235 -0.06 31.58 0.01
C LYS A 235 0.42 32.37 1.23
N LYS A 236 1.65 32.91 1.14
CA LYS A 236 2.15 33.87 2.13
C LYS A 236 1.42 35.19 1.90
N LEU A 237 0.44 35.51 2.74
CA LEU A 237 -0.13 36.86 2.74
C LEU A 237 0.88 37.86 3.32
N LEU A 238 0.71 39.13 2.95
CA LEU A 238 1.55 40.24 3.45
C LEU A 238 1.55 40.38 4.98
N ASP A 239 0.60 39.75 5.67
CA ASP A 239 0.35 39.93 7.10
C ASP A 239 0.80 38.73 7.96
N HIS A 240 1.84 37.99 7.55
CA HIS A 240 2.33 36.79 8.24
C HIS A 240 1.28 35.68 8.47
N THR A 241 0.15 35.76 7.77
CA THR A 241 -0.91 34.76 7.76
C THR A 241 -0.73 33.82 6.58
N TYR A 242 -0.93 32.53 6.82
CA TYR A 242 -0.88 31.50 5.81
C TYR A 242 -2.31 31.15 5.41
N GLU A 243 -2.71 31.52 4.20
CA GLU A 243 -3.96 31.05 3.62
C GLU A 243 -3.64 29.81 2.79
N TYR A 244 -4.35 28.72 3.08
CA TYR A 244 -4.32 27.55 2.24
C TYR A 244 -5.06 27.92 0.95
N GLU A 245 -4.32 28.20 -0.13
CA GLU A 245 -4.94 28.26 -1.45
C GLU A 245 -5.23 26.81 -1.84
N TYR A 246 -6.48 26.42 -1.56
CA TYR A 246 -7.01 25.10 -1.82
C TYR A 246 -7.20 24.92 -3.33
N ASP A 247 -6.11 24.79 -4.08
CA ASP A 247 -6.14 24.22 -5.43
C ASP A 247 -6.22 22.69 -5.29
N ILE A 248 -7.22 22.24 -4.54
CA ILE A 248 -7.67 20.86 -4.72
C ILE A 248 -8.49 20.92 -5.99
N ASP A 249 -8.13 20.08 -6.96
CA ASP A 249 -8.95 19.78 -8.13
C ASP A 249 -10.33 19.33 -7.61
N SER A 250 -11.18 20.32 -7.36
CA SER A 250 -12.46 20.15 -6.69
C SER A 250 -13.44 19.56 -7.69
N TYR A 251 -14.50 18.92 -7.21
CA TYR A 251 -15.59 18.46 -8.06
C TYR A 251 -16.06 19.53 -9.08
N GLN A 252 -16.04 20.82 -8.69
CA GLN A 252 -16.43 21.94 -9.56
C GLN A 252 -15.40 22.29 -10.66
N GLN A 253 -14.12 21.94 -10.47
CA GLN A 253 -13.07 22.16 -11.46
C GLN A 253 -12.88 20.95 -12.37
N ALA A 254 -13.36 19.76 -11.97
CA ALA A 254 -13.28 18.54 -12.76
C ALA A 254 -13.94 18.67 -14.15
N ASP A 255 -14.99 19.49 -14.27
CA ASP A 255 -15.73 19.70 -15.52
C ASP A 255 -15.03 20.65 -16.52
N ARG A 256 -13.88 21.24 -16.15
CA ARG A 256 -13.17 22.20 -17.01
C ARG A 256 -12.34 21.54 -18.12
N SER A 257 -11.70 20.42 -17.82
CA SER A 257 -10.82 19.73 -18.78
C SER A 257 -10.66 18.24 -18.45
N VAL A 258 -10.33 17.42 -19.45
CA VAL A 258 -10.05 15.99 -19.28
C VAL A 258 -8.88 15.75 -18.31
N ILE A 259 -7.88 16.64 -18.33
CA ILE A 259 -6.70 16.52 -17.46
C ILE A 259 -7.10 16.76 -16.00
N ASP A 260 -7.93 17.77 -15.73
CA ASP A 260 -8.39 18.08 -14.38
C ASP A 260 -9.38 17.02 -13.87
N PHE A 261 -10.23 16.48 -14.75
CA PHE A 261 -11.03 15.29 -14.46
C PHE A 261 -10.16 14.07 -14.07
N LEU A 262 -9.08 13.79 -14.82
CA LEU A 262 -8.18 12.68 -14.51
C LEU A 262 -7.45 12.86 -13.17
N LYS A 263 -7.05 14.09 -12.82
CA LYS A 263 -6.47 14.39 -11.50
C LYS A 263 -7.49 14.18 -10.39
N TYR A 264 -8.72 14.68 -10.56
CA TYR A 264 -9.82 14.44 -9.63
C TYR A 264 -10.06 12.95 -9.43
N LEU A 265 -10.14 12.18 -10.53
CA LEU A 265 -10.32 10.73 -10.49
C LEU A 265 -9.18 10.07 -9.71
N MET A 266 -7.92 10.39 -10.00
CA MET A 266 -6.78 9.81 -9.27
C MET A 266 -6.78 10.12 -7.76
N ASN A 267 -7.34 11.27 -7.35
CA ASN A 267 -7.48 11.64 -5.94
C ASN A 267 -8.68 10.98 -5.24
N PHE A 268 -9.82 10.87 -5.93
CA PHE A 268 -11.12 10.55 -5.32
C PHE A 268 -11.80 9.29 -5.90
N LEU A 269 -11.16 8.53 -6.78
CA LEU A 269 -11.69 7.28 -7.36
C LEU A 269 -12.23 6.35 -6.27
N PHE A 270 -11.39 6.04 -5.28
CA PHE A 270 -11.77 5.20 -4.15
C PHE A 270 -12.73 5.88 -3.18
N TYR A 271 -12.83 7.21 -3.17
CA TYR A 271 -13.83 7.86 -2.32
C TYR A 271 -15.23 7.77 -2.93
N ARG A 272 -15.33 7.93 -4.25
CA ARG A 272 -16.61 7.95 -4.98
C ARG A 272 -17.12 6.56 -5.31
N PHE A 273 -16.25 5.69 -5.81
CA PHE A 273 -16.63 4.42 -6.45
C PHE A 273 -16.21 3.16 -5.68
N CYS A 274 -15.77 3.27 -4.42
CA CYS A 274 -15.23 2.10 -3.72
C CYS A 274 -16.30 1.04 -3.39
N LEU A 275 -17.57 1.41 -3.21
CA LEU A 275 -18.64 0.43 -2.99
C LEU A 275 -18.85 -0.42 -4.25
N GLU A 276 -18.89 0.24 -5.42
CA GLU A 276 -19.03 -0.37 -6.73
C GLU A 276 -17.82 -1.27 -7.05
N ILE A 277 -16.60 -0.81 -6.75
CA ILE A 277 -15.38 -1.62 -6.88
C ILE A 277 -15.44 -2.85 -5.96
N CYS A 278 -15.94 -2.73 -4.72
CA CYS A 278 -16.11 -3.87 -3.82
C CYS A 278 -17.10 -4.89 -4.40
N HIS A 279 -18.21 -4.44 -5.00
CA HIS A 279 -19.16 -5.35 -5.64
C HIS A 279 -18.55 -6.07 -6.86
N ILE A 280 -17.81 -5.36 -7.71
CA ILE A 280 -17.11 -5.94 -8.86
C ILE A 280 -16.12 -7.02 -8.41
N ILE A 281 -15.33 -6.74 -7.37
CA ILE A 281 -14.36 -7.71 -6.86
C ILE A 281 -15.07 -8.89 -6.18
N THR A 282 -16.23 -8.68 -5.55
CA THR A 282 -17.06 -9.78 -5.02
C THR A 282 -17.51 -10.71 -6.14
N VAL A 283 -17.93 -10.18 -7.29
CA VAL A 283 -18.29 -10.99 -8.47
C VAL A 283 -17.08 -11.77 -9.00
N ILE A 284 -15.90 -11.16 -9.03
CA ILE A 284 -14.66 -11.83 -9.42
C ILE A 284 -14.32 -12.97 -8.46
N VAL A 285 -14.43 -12.76 -7.15
CA VAL A 285 -14.21 -13.79 -6.12
C VAL A 285 -15.17 -14.96 -6.32
N ILE A 286 -16.48 -14.69 -6.50
CA ILE A 286 -17.48 -15.73 -6.76
C ILE A 286 -17.11 -16.55 -8.00
N SER A 287 -16.64 -15.88 -9.05
CA SER A 287 -16.28 -16.51 -10.32
C SER A 287 -15.04 -17.40 -10.24
N ILE A 288 -14.10 -17.10 -9.33
CA ILE A 288 -12.85 -17.85 -9.15
C ILE A 288 -13.05 -19.02 -8.19
N HIS A 289 -13.73 -18.79 -7.06
CA HIS A 289 -13.88 -19.79 -6.01
C HIS A 289 -14.70 -21.00 -6.45
N LEU A 290 -15.82 -20.80 -7.15
CA LEU A 290 -16.73 -21.86 -7.64
C LEU A 290 -17.05 -22.97 -6.59
N ASP A 291 -16.98 -22.64 -5.30
CA ASP A 291 -17.03 -23.53 -4.15
C ASP A 291 -18.09 -23.03 -3.12
N VAL A 292 -18.16 -23.63 -1.94
CA VAL A 292 -19.07 -23.18 -0.87
C VAL A 292 -18.83 -21.73 -0.43
N ILE A 293 -17.60 -21.23 -0.56
CA ILE A 293 -17.23 -19.87 -0.20
C ILE A 293 -17.88 -18.87 -1.17
N ALA A 294 -17.93 -19.21 -2.46
CA ALA A 294 -18.64 -18.42 -3.47
C ALA A 294 -20.13 -18.24 -3.12
N VAL A 295 -20.79 -19.26 -2.55
CA VAL A 295 -22.20 -19.17 -2.12
C VAL A 295 -22.36 -18.13 -1.01
N PHE A 296 -21.49 -18.11 -0.01
CA PHE A 296 -21.55 -17.10 1.05
C PHE A 296 -21.35 -15.68 0.50
N TYR A 297 -20.39 -15.48 -0.43
CA TYR A 297 -20.20 -14.18 -1.07
C TYR A 297 -21.40 -13.77 -1.95
N ALA A 298 -22.04 -14.71 -2.63
CA ALA A 298 -23.24 -14.44 -3.42
C ALA A 298 -24.43 -13.98 -2.55
N ILE A 299 -24.62 -14.57 -1.38
CA ILE A 299 -25.64 -14.15 -0.41
C ILE A 299 -25.38 -12.71 0.06
N TRP A 300 -24.13 -12.39 0.43
CA TRP A 300 -23.75 -11.03 0.82
C TRP A 300 -23.94 -10.03 -0.32
N LEU A 301 -23.55 -10.39 -1.54
CA LEU A 301 -23.74 -9.54 -2.72
C LEU A 301 -25.23 -9.27 -2.97
N GLY A 302 -26.08 -10.30 -2.92
CA GLY A 302 -27.53 -10.16 -3.05
C GLY A 302 -28.12 -9.22 -1.99
N LEU A 303 -27.67 -9.34 -0.74
CA LEU A 303 -28.08 -8.44 0.34
C LEU A 303 -27.67 -6.99 0.05
N PHE A 304 -26.45 -6.75 -0.43
CA PHE A 304 -25.97 -5.40 -0.73
C PHE A 304 -26.70 -4.76 -1.92
N LEU A 305 -27.00 -5.51 -2.98
CA LEU A 305 -27.69 -4.99 -4.15
C LEU A 305 -29.13 -4.51 -3.87
N ILE A 306 -29.80 -5.11 -2.88
CA ILE A 306 -31.19 -4.75 -2.50
C ILE A 306 -31.21 -3.65 -1.43
N SER A 307 -30.08 -3.41 -0.76
CA SER A 307 -29.99 -2.52 0.39
C SER A 307 -29.63 -1.08 0.03
N SER A 308 -30.16 -0.10 0.78
CA SER A 308 -29.69 1.30 0.68
C SER A 308 -28.28 1.48 1.25
N ARG A 309 -27.52 2.47 0.76
CA ARG A 309 -26.19 2.82 1.27
C ARG A 309 -26.17 3.03 2.79
N ARG A 310 -27.24 3.59 3.36
CA ARG A 310 -27.37 3.81 4.81
C ARG A 310 -27.43 2.50 5.59
N PHE A 311 -28.14 1.50 5.06
CA PHE A 311 -28.21 0.17 5.67
C PHE A 311 -26.88 -0.57 5.53
N ILE A 312 -26.29 -0.56 4.32
CA ILE A 312 -24.98 -1.17 4.04
C ILE A 312 -23.91 -0.64 5.02
N LYS A 313 -23.86 0.69 5.21
CA LYS A 313 -22.94 1.33 6.16
C LYS A 313 -23.08 0.81 7.59
N ARG A 314 -24.31 0.51 8.05
CA ARG A 314 -24.56 -0.01 9.41
C ARG A 314 -24.10 -1.45 9.56
N ILE A 315 -24.34 -2.29 8.57
CA ILE A 315 -23.99 -3.72 8.63
C ILE A 315 -22.55 -4.02 8.20
N TRP A 316 -21.82 -3.03 7.66
CA TRP A 316 -20.49 -3.26 7.07
C TRP A 316 -19.48 -3.88 8.04
N PHE A 317 -19.53 -3.55 9.33
CA PHE A 317 -18.63 -4.16 10.31
C PHE A 317 -18.86 -5.66 10.47
N ILE A 318 -20.11 -6.13 10.31
CA ILE A 318 -20.47 -7.55 10.33
C ILE A 318 -19.85 -8.24 9.11
N TYR A 319 -19.91 -7.59 7.95
CA TYR A 319 -19.29 -8.10 6.74
C TYR A 319 -17.76 -8.19 6.84
N ILE A 320 -17.11 -7.17 7.42
CA ILE A 320 -15.67 -7.19 7.72
C ILE A 320 -15.34 -8.34 8.68
N PHE A 321 -16.13 -8.52 9.74
CA PHE A 321 -15.92 -9.64 10.68
C PHE A 321 -16.08 -11.00 10.00
N PHE A 322 -17.10 -11.16 9.15
CA PHE A 322 -17.27 -12.35 8.33
C PHE A 322 -16.04 -12.64 7.47
N GLN A 323 -15.48 -11.64 6.79
CA GLN A 323 -14.27 -11.78 5.98
C GLN A 323 -13.04 -12.16 6.82
N ILE A 324 -12.88 -11.60 8.03
CA ILE A 324 -11.79 -11.97 8.95
C ILE A 324 -11.84 -13.46 9.29
N VAL A 325 -13.02 -13.94 9.68
CA VAL A 325 -13.22 -15.35 10.05
C VAL A 325 -12.99 -16.24 8.85
N LEU A 326 -13.59 -15.91 7.71
CA LEU A 326 -13.49 -16.69 6.48
C LEU A 326 -12.04 -16.79 5.98
N PHE A 327 -11.33 -15.67 5.88
CA PHE A 327 -9.93 -15.63 5.44
C PHE A 327 -9.00 -16.45 6.36
N SER A 328 -9.25 -16.39 7.68
CA SER A 328 -8.52 -17.20 8.66
C SER A 328 -8.79 -18.70 8.49
N LEU A 329 -10.06 -19.09 8.36
CA LEU A 329 -10.46 -20.48 8.21
C LEU A 329 -9.96 -21.10 6.91
N GLN A 330 -9.98 -20.34 5.82
CA GLN A 330 -9.45 -20.80 4.54
C GLN A 330 -7.95 -21.08 4.60
N TYR A 331 -7.17 -20.18 5.19
CA TYR A 331 -5.73 -20.40 5.32
C TYR A 331 -5.44 -21.60 6.23
N MET A 332 -6.13 -21.72 7.36
CA MET A 332 -6.01 -22.86 8.27
C MET A 332 -6.40 -24.18 7.59
N SER A 333 -7.40 -24.17 6.71
CA SER A 333 -7.81 -25.35 5.94
C SER A 333 -6.78 -25.74 4.90
N ALA A 334 -6.10 -24.78 4.29
CA ALA A 334 -4.99 -25.03 3.37
C ALA A 334 -3.73 -25.56 4.08
N VAL A 335 -3.42 -25.07 5.29
CA VAL A 335 -2.32 -25.59 6.12
C VAL A 335 -2.62 -27.00 6.63
N GLY A 336 -3.89 -27.28 6.94
CA GLY A 336 -4.27 -28.52 7.57
C GLY A 336 -3.73 -28.64 8.99
N ALA A 337 -4.03 -29.76 9.62
CA ALA A 337 -3.72 -29.96 11.02
C ALA A 337 -2.35 -30.58 11.23
N PRO A 338 -1.75 -30.42 12.42
CA PRO A 338 -0.40 -30.89 12.63
C PRO A 338 -0.31 -32.42 12.55
N PRO A 339 0.65 -32.97 11.78
CA PRO A 339 0.75 -34.40 11.59
C PRO A 339 1.18 -35.16 12.84
N PHE A 340 1.86 -34.50 13.79
CA PHE A 340 2.23 -35.11 15.07
C PHE A 340 1.03 -35.49 15.95
N LEU A 341 -0.18 -34.99 15.65
CA LEU A 341 -1.37 -35.40 16.37
C LEU A 341 -1.88 -36.78 15.93
N CYS A 342 -1.40 -37.33 14.81
CA CYS A 342 -1.83 -38.64 14.28
C CYS A 342 -3.35 -38.79 14.20
N PHE A 343 -4.07 -37.70 13.90
CA PHE A 343 -5.51 -37.77 13.68
C PHE A 343 -5.81 -37.77 12.19
N GLU A 344 -6.84 -38.51 11.82
CA GLU A 344 -7.38 -38.49 10.48
C GLU A 344 -8.68 -37.68 10.47
N TYR A 345 -8.89 -36.90 9.42
CA TYR A 345 -10.14 -36.16 9.26
C TYR A 345 -11.31 -37.12 9.05
N SER A 346 -12.43 -36.92 9.73
CA SER A 346 -13.58 -37.83 9.65
C SER A 346 -14.18 -37.96 8.24
N TRP A 347 -13.90 -37.01 7.35
CA TRP A 347 -14.35 -37.00 5.95
C TRP A 347 -13.40 -37.69 4.96
N THR A 348 -12.34 -38.38 5.41
CA THR A 348 -11.44 -39.11 4.50
C THR A 348 -12.03 -40.43 4.01
N ASN A 349 -12.58 -41.23 4.93
CA ASN A 349 -12.97 -42.63 4.69
C ASN A 349 -14.45 -42.79 4.31
N VAL A 350 -15.00 -41.85 3.53
CA VAL A 350 -16.41 -41.90 3.10
C VAL A 350 -16.49 -42.48 1.69
N ASN A 351 -16.96 -43.73 1.60
CA ASN A 351 -17.16 -44.44 0.33
C ASN A 351 -18.51 -44.08 -0.31
N ILE A 352 -18.65 -42.84 -0.75
CA ILE A 352 -19.82 -42.38 -1.51
C ILE A 352 -19.34 -41.89 -2.89
N GLN A 353 -20.06 -42.26 -3.95
CA GLN A 353 -19.78 -41.78 -5.30
C GLN A 353 -19.93 -40.26 -5.35
N GLY A 354 -18.91 -39.55 -5.86
CA GLY A 354 -18.91 -38.08 -5.92
C GLY A 354 -18.32 -37.38 -4.68
N TRP A 355 -17.91 -38.13 -3.64
CA TRP A 355 -17.42 -37.54 -2.39
C TRP A 355 -16.13 -36.74 -2.57
N SER A 356 -15.23 -37.16 -3.46
CA SER A 356 -13.99 -36.44 -3.74
C SER A 356 -14.25 -35.05 -4.33
N GLN A 357 -15.21 -34.92 -5.25
CA GLN A 357 -15.61 -33.64 -5.81
C GLN A 357 -16.30 -32.75 -4.76
N LEU A 358 -17.21 -33.32 -3.98
CA LEU A 358 -17.92 -32.58 -2.93
C LEU A 358 -16.97 -32.07 -1.85
N LYS A 359 -16.00 -32.88 -1.44
CA LYS A 359 -14.94 -32.50 -0.49
C LYS A 359 -14.13 -31.31 -0.98
N ARG A 360 -13.75 -31.30 -2.26
CA ARG A 360 -13.05 -30.16 -2.88
C ARG A 360 -13.93 -28.92 -2.95
N TRP A 361 -15.21 -29.08 -3.30
CA TRP A 361 -16.19 -27.99 -3.37
C TRP A 361 -16.53 -27.39 -1.98
N LEU A 362 -16.47 -28.19 -0.91
CA LEU A 362 -16.63 -27.72 0.46
C LEU A 362 -15.36 -27.05 1.03
N TYR A 363 -14.26 -27.01 0.28
CA TYR A 363 -12.97 -26.47 0.71
C TYR A 363 -12.45 -27.15 2.01
N LEU A 364 -12.68 -28.46 2.16
CA LEU A 364 -12.31 -29.18 3.37
C LEU A 364 -10.80 -29.47 3.45
N PRO A 365 -10.18 -29.38 4.64
CA PRO A 365 -8.77 -29.70 4.81
C PRO A 365 -8.50 -31.19 4.51
N HIS A 366 -7.39 -31.45 3.84
CA HIS A 366 -6.89 -32.80 3.62
C HIS A 366 -5.36 -32.82 3.53
N TYR A 367 -4.75 -33.93 3.94
CA TYR A 367 -3.29 -34.06 4.01
C TYR A 367 -2.62 -34.30 2.65
N ILE A 368 -3.35 -34.91 1.71
CA ILE A 368 -2.82 -35.31 0.39
C ILE A 368 -3.31 -34.31 -0.66
N ASP A 369 -4.63 -34.18 -0.78
CA ASP A 369 -5.29 -33.23 -1.68
C ASP A 369 -5.70 -31.96 -0.92
N SER A 370 -4.72 -31.21 -0.40
CA SER A 370 -4.99 -29.96 0.30
C SER A 370 -5.65 -28.93 -0.64
N PRO A 371 -6.57 -28.08 -0.12
CA PRO A 371 -7.25 -27.10 -0.95
C PRO A 371 -6.27 -26.04 -1.47
N GLU A 372 -6.58 -25.50 -2.65
CA GLU A 372 -5.67 -24.59 -3.34
C GLU A 372 -5.66 -23.20 -2.70
N ALA A 373 -4.53 -22.84 -2.08
CA ALA A 373 -4.39 -21.57 -1.38
C ALA A 373 -4.33 -20.35 -2.34
N THR A 374 -4.20 -20.56 -3.65
CA THR A 374 -4.14 -19.47 -4.64
C THR A 374 -5.42 -18.65 -4.67
N HIS A 375 -6.57 -19.24 -4.33
CA HIS A 375 -7.86 -18.55 -4.26
C HIS A 375 -7.86 -17.42 -3.21
N LEU A 376 -7.10 -17.55 -2.13
CA LEU A 376 -6.97 -16.50 -1.10
C LEU A 376 -6.34 -15.20 -1.64
N PHE A 377 -5.66 -15.25 -2.79
CA PHE A 377 -5.14 -14.07 -3.45
C PHE A 377 -6.26 -13.06 -3.76
N THR A 378 -7.38 -13.53 -4.31
CA THR A 378 -8.51 -12.66 -4.64
C THR A 378 -9.29 -12.24 -3.41
N ASP A 379 -9.40 -13.11 -2.42
CA ASP A 379 -10.02 -12.77 -1.13
C ASP A 379 -9.26 -11.67 -0.39
N PHE A 380 -7.93 -11.63 -0.52
CA PHE A 380 -7.14 -10.53 0.02
C PHE A 380 -7.54 -9.18 -0.61
N PHE A 381 -7.73 -9.11 -1.93
CA PHE A 381 -8.16 -7.86 -2.57
C PHE A 381 -9.58 -7.47 -2.16
N GLN A 382 -10.48 -8.44 -2.09
CA GLN A 382 -11.83 -8.22 -1.59
C GLN A 382 -11.81 -7.65 -0.17
N PHE A 383 -11.01 -8.23 0.72
CA PHE A 383 -10.89 -7.78 2.10
C PHE A 383 -10.18 -6.41 2.20
N LEU A 384 -9.14 -6.17 1.40
CA LEU A 384 -8.43 -4.89 1.32
C LEU A 384 -9.39 -3.76 0.94
N PHE A 385 -10.16 -3.93 -0.14
CA PHE A 385 -11.12 -2.92 -0.58
C PHE A 385 -12.26 -2.77 0.40
N SER A 386 -12.73 -3.85 1.03
CA SER A 386 -13.75 -3.76 2.06
C SER A 386 -13.28 -2.94 3.27
N CYS A 387 -12.02 -3.09 3.68
CA CYS A 387 -11.40 -2.25 4.72
C CYS A 387 -11.24 -0.79 4.26
N GLN A 388 -10.91 -0.53 2.98
CA GLN A 388 -10.88 0.84 2.46
C GLN A 388 -12.29 1.47 2.47
N GLN A 389 -13.32 0.71 2.09
CA GLN A 389 -14.71 1.18 2.11
C GLN A 389 -15.17 1.53 3.54
N TRP A 390 -14.74 0.76 4.54
CA TRP A 390 -14.98 1.10 5.95
C TRP A 390 -14.39 2.46 6.32
N HIS A 391 -13.19 2.78 5.84
CA HIS A 391 -12.60 4.11 6.02
C HIS A 391 -13.38 5.20 5.30
N VAL A 392 -13.85 4.95 4.07
CA VAL A 392 -14.68 5.89 3.31
C VAL A 392 -15.97 6.22 4.07
N PHE A 393 -16.66 5.22 4.61
CA PHE A 393 -17.82 5.45 5.47
C PHE A 393 -17.49 6.26 6.73
N GLY A 394 -16.28 6.09 7.28
CA GLY A 394 -15.76 6.91 8.37
C GLY A 394 -15.57 8.38 7.96
N TYR A 395 -15.02 8.64 6.77
CA TYR A 395 -14.83 10.00 6.24
C TYR A 395 -16.17 10.70 5.98
N GLU A 396 -17.18 9.98 5.51
CA GLU A 396 -18.53 10.53 5.30
C GLU A 396 -19.28 10.90 6.58
N THR A 397 -18.86 10.37 7.73
CA THR A 397 -19.55 10.60 9.03
C THR A 397 -18.87 11.68 9.85
N ASN A 398 -17.54 11.72 9.83
CA ASN A 398 -16.78 12.59 10.71
C ASN A 398 -16.68 14.01 10.13
N GLU A 399 -17.17 14.99 10.86
CA GLU A 399 -17.08 16.42 10.51
C GLU A 399 -15.62 16.90 10.32
N LYS A 400 -14.68 16.24 10.99
CA LYS A 400 -13.25 16.50 10.85
C LYS A 400 -12.71 16.33 9.42
N TYR A 401 -13.44 15.60 8.58
CA TYR A 401 -13.08 15.34 7.18
C TYR A 401 -13.99 16.08 6.20
N HIS A 402 -14.70 17.13 6.63
CA HIS A 402 -15.52 17.96 5.74
C HIS A 402 -14.76 18.44 4.51
N VAL A 403 -13.50 18.80 4.68
CA VAL A 403 -12.63 19.20 3.57
C VAL A 403 -12.51 18.14 2.47
N TYR A 404 -12.60 16.85 2.82
CA TYR A 404 -12.61 15.74 1.87
C TYR A 404 -13.98 15.56 1.21
N THR A 405 -15.07 15.78 1.95
CA THR A 405 -16.44 15.77 1.40
C THR A 405 -16.72 16.97 0.50
N ASP A 406 -16.13 18.13 0.81
CA ASP A 406 -16.33 19.38 0.09
C ASP A 406 -15.56 19.37 -1.23
N ALA A 407 -14.32 18.85 -1.22
CA ALA A 407 -13.54 18.69 -2.45
C ALA A 407 -13.99 17.49 -3.30
N GLY A 408 -14.31 16.36 -2.66
CA GLY A 408 -14.70 15.11 -3.32
C GLY A 408 -16.16 15.05 -3.77
N GLY A 409 -17.04 15.86 -3.19
CA GLY A 409 -18.48 15.87 -3.44
C GLY A 409 -19.27 14.93 -2.52
N SER A 410 -20.58 15.20 -2.38
CA SER A 410 -21.47 14.39 -1.54
C SER A 410 -21.76 13.01 -2.16
N ASN A 411 -21.68 11.98 -1.32
CA ASN A 411 -21.94 10.58 -1.64
C ASN A 411 -23.36 10.11 -1.23
N ARG A 412 -24.24 11.04 -0.85
CA ARG A 412 -25.62 10.72 -0.45
C ARG A 412 -26.47 10.38 -1.67
N GLU A 413 -27.32 9.36 -1.55
CA GLU A 413 -28.32 9.02 -2.57
C GLU A 413 -29.34 10.15 -2.74
N ILE A 414 -29.53 10.65 -3.96
CA ILE A 414 -30.36 11.83 -4.29
C ILE A 414 -31.84 11.46 -4.52
N ILE A 415 -32.17 10.16 -4.46
CA ILE A 415 -33.43 9.55 -4.97
C ILE A 415 -34.71 10.09 -4.29
N TYR A 416 -34.60 10.87 -3.20
CA TYR A 416 -35.76 11.35 -2.43
C TYR A 416 -35.87 12.87 -2.24
N ASP A 417 -34.93 13.67 -2.76
CA ASP A 417 -34.94 15.12 -2.56
C ASP A 417 -35.41 15.87 -3.81
N TYR A 418 -36.74 15.96 -3.98
CA TYR A 418 -37.39 16.75 -5.04
C TYR A 418 -36.91 18.23 -5.06
N ASN A 419 -36.52 18.77 -3.90
CA ASN A 419 -36.00 20.13 -3.76
C ASN A 419 -34.58 20.32 -4.33
N ILE A 420 -33.79 19.25 -4.48
CA ILE A 420 -32.45 19.32 -5.08
C ILE A 420 -32.55 19.44 -6.61
N TYR A 421 -33.49 18.75 -7.24
CA TYR A 421 -33.71 18.86 -8.69
C TYR A 421 -34.09 20.28 -9.14
N LYS A 422 -34.80 21.03 -8.29
CA LYS A 422 -35.21 22.41 -8.59
C LYS A 422 -34.08 23.44 -8.42
N ASN A 423 -33.06 23.11 -7.63
CA ASN A 423 -31.96 24.00 -7.26
C ASN A 423 -30.59 23.49 -7.74
N ASN A 424 -30.57 22.51 -8.64
CA ASN A 424 -29.33 21.93 -9.12
C ASN A 424 -28.62 22.93 -10.05
N PRO A 425 -27.36 23.31 -9.80
CA PRO A 425 -26.58 24.19 -10.67
C PRO A 425 -26.02 23.48 -11.92
N THR A 426 -26.41 22.23 -12.17
CA THR A 426 -26.06 21.43 -13.36
C THR A 426 -27.31 20.91 -14.06
#